data_AF-A0A952Q0H9-F1
#
_entry.id   AF-A0A952Q0H9-F1
#
_cell.length_a   1.000
_cell.length_b   1.000
_cell.length_c   1.000
_cell.angle_alpha   90.00
_cell.angle_beta   90.00
_cell.angle_gamma   90.00
#
_symmetry.space_group_name_H-M   'P 1'
#
loop_
_entity.id
_entity.type
_entity.pdbx_description
1 polymer ?
#
loop_
_entity_poly.entity_id
_entity_poly.type
_entity_poly.pdbx_seq_one_letter_code
_entity_poly.pdbx_strand_id
1 'polypeptide(L)'
;MSIFSFEAQIADQAVDLINQSSSQTQEVLGNVLSKFGPINDGAWLGKGAEAFKNEVLSEVIPGLSDLIQYLNSANTLAKDVASEIHAADDFLNGLFGFVEDVFDAITPW
;
A
#
# COMPACT_ATOMS: atom_id res chain seq x y z
N MET A 1 -17.95 7.24 18.82
CA MET A 1 -16.72 6.91 18.09
C MET A 1 -15.56 7.48 18.87
N SER A 2 -14.64 6.60 19.28
CA SER A 2 -13.39 6.99 19.94
C SER A 2 -12.44 7.62 18.92
N ILE A 3 -11.51 8.48 19.35
CA ILE A 3 -10.43 8.99 18.49
C ILE A 3 -9.61 7.84 17.88
N PHE A 4 -9.48 6.72 18.59
CA PHE A 4 -8.75 5.53 18.15
C PHE A 4 -9.48 4.76 17.04
N SER A 5 -10.82 4.63 17.12
CA SER A 5 -11.63 4.08 16.03
C SER A 5 -11.56 4.89 14.73
N PHE A 6 -11.31 6.20 14.81
CA PHE A 6 -11.10 7.05 13.63
C PHE A 6 -9.70 6.86 13.02
N GLU A 7 -8.66 6.80 13.86
CA GLU A 7 -7.28 6.52 13.41
C GLU A 7 -7.14 5.12 12.79
N ALA A 8 -7.85 4.12 13.33
CA ALA A 8 -7.90 2.76 12.76
C ALA A 8 -8.44 2.78 11.32
N GLN A 9 -9.53 3.53 11.11
CA GLN A 9 -10.14 3.68 9.80
C GLN A 9 -9.21 4.39 8.79
N ILE A 10 -8.44 5.39 9.24
CA ILE A 10 -7.44 6.05 8.38
C ILE A 10 -6.33 5.08 7.98
N ALA A 11 -5.86 4.25 8.92
CA ALA A 11 -4.81 3.28 8.64
C ALA A 11 -5.28 2.23 7.62
N ASP A 12 -6.51 1.72 7.75
CA ASP A 12 -7.09 0.79 6.78
C ASP A 12 -7.24 1.43 5.39
N GLN A 13 -7.70 2.69 5.32
CA GLN A 13 -7.77 3.43 4.05
C GLN A 13 -6.41 3.62 3.38
N ALA A 14 -5.37 3.89 4.17
CA ALA A 14 -4.00 4.02 3.66
C ALA A 14 -3.50 2.69 3.06
N VAL A 15 -3.77 1.56 3.74
CA VAL A 15 -3.45 0.22 3.23
C VAL A 15 -4.14 -0.03 1.89
N ASP A 16 -5.43 0.29 1.78
CA ASP A 16 -6.20 0.09 0.54
C ASP A 16 -5.67 0.93 -0.62
N LEU A 17 -5.36 2.21 -0.38
CA LEU A 17 -4.78 3.10 -1.38
C LEU A 17 -3.42 2.61 -1.89
N ILE A 18 -2.57 2.11 -0.99
CA ILE A 18 -1.26 1.55 -1.36
C ILE A 18 -1.44 0.27 -2.18
N ASN A 19 -2.35 -0.62 -1.78
CA ASN A 19 -2.65 -1.84 -2.54
C ASN A 19 -3.15 -1.51 -3.96
N GLN A 20 -4.05 -0.55 -4.08
CA GLN A 20 -4.56 -0.08 -5.37
C GLN A 20 -3.42 0.48 -6.24
N SER A 21 -2.57 1.33 -5.66
CA SER A 21 -1.43 1.93 -6.37
C SER A 21 -0.42 0.88 -6.84
N SER A 22 -0.16 -0.14 -6.02
CA SER A 22 0.72 -1.27 -6.37
C SER A 22 0.16 -2.06 -7.55
N SER A 23 -1.13 -2.39 -7.51
CA SER A 23 -1.80 -3.10 -8.60
C SER A 23 -1.78 -2.31 -9.91
N GLN A 24 -2.07 -1.01 -9.87
CA GLN A 24 -1.99 -0.15 -11.05
C GLN A 24 -0.58 -0.05 -11.61
N THR A 25 0.45 0.05 -10.76
CA THR A 25 1.84 0.11 -11.20
C THR A 25 2.28 -1.20 -11.86
N GLN A 26 1.85 -2.35 -11.32
CA GLN A 26 2.08 -3.66 -11.95
C GLN A 26 1.42 -3.77 -13.33
N GLU A 27 0.20 -3.25 -13.47
CA GLU A 27 -0.49 -3.19 -14.76
C GLU A 27 0.26 -2.31 -15.76
N VAL A 28 0.72 -1.13 -15.33
CA VAL A 28 1.54 -0.24 -16.16
C VAL A 28 2.83 -0.94 -16.61
N LEU A 29 3.53 -1.62 -15.71
CA LEU A 29 4.73 -2.39 -16.06
C LEU A 29 4.42 -3.50 -17.08
N GLY A 30 3.34 -4.26 -16.88
CA GLY A 30 2.90 -5.27 -17.83
C GLY A 30 2.59 -4.69 -19.21
N ASN A 31 1.92 -3.54 -19.25
CA ASN A 31 1.61 -2.81 -20.48
C ASN A 31 2.87 -2.30 -21.19
N VAL A 32 3.84 -1.77 -20.42
CA VAL A 32 5.15 -1.34 -20.95
C VAL A 32 5.86 -2.52 -21.57
N LEU A 33 5.99 -3.64 -20.86
CA LEU A 33 6.68 -4.84 -21.38
C LEU A 33 6.00 -5.40 -22.63
N SER A 34 4.67 -5.48 -22.63
CA SER A 34 3.89 -5.98 -23.77
C SER A 34 4.06 -5.10 -25.01
N LYS A 35 4.00 -3.77 -24.85
CA LYS A 35 4.14 -2.82 -25.97
C LYS A 35 5.59 -2.64 -26.41
N PHE A 36 6.53 -2.81 -25.49
CA PHE A 36 7.96 -2.70 -25.76
C PHE A 36 8.52 -3.90 -26.51
N GLY A 37 8.01 -5.12 -26.27
CA GLY A 37 8.46 -6.36 -26.91
C GLY A 37 8.69 -6.24 -28.41
N PRO A 38 7.69 -5.85 -29.23
CA PRO A 38 7.86 -5.69 -30.67
C PRO A 38 8.93 -4.66 -31.06
N ILE A 39 9.06 -3.56 -30.31
CA ILE A 39 10.08 -2.53 -30.54
C ILE A 39 11.46 -3.13 -30.28
N ASN A 40 11.62 -3.81 -29.15
CA ASN A 40 12.85 -4.52 -28.78
C ASN A 40 13.26 -5.52 -29.88
N ASP A 41 12.29 -6.26 -30.41
CA ASP A 41 12.46 -7.30 -31.44
C ASP A 41 12.67 -6.74 -32.86
N GLY A 42 12.68 -5.41 -33.03
CA GLY A 42 13.07 -4.76 -34.28
C GLY A 42 11.93 -4.25 -35.14
N ALA A 43 10.71 -4.13 -34.61
CA ALA A 43 9.62 -3.42 -35.29
C ALA A 43 9.95 -1.95 -35.57
N TRP A 44 10.90 -1.37 -34.82
CA TRP A 44 11.49 -0.06 -35.08
C TRP A 44 13.01 -0.13 -35.02
N LEU A 45 13.66 0.42 -36.04
CA LEU A 45 15.12 0.36 -36.25
C LEU A 45 15.72 1.76 -36.43
N GLY A 46 17.02 1.85 -36.18
CA GLY A 46 17.81 3.08 -36.31
C GLY A 46 18.13 3.73 -34.96
N LYS A 47 18.94 4.80 -34.99
CA LYS A 47 19.50 5.44 -33.79
C LYS A 47 18.46 5.93 -32.78
N GLY A 48 17.30 6.39 -33.25
CA GLY A 48 16.19 6.78 -32.37
C GLY A 48 15.56 5.60 -31.64
N ALA A 49 15.43 4.46 -32.32
CA ALA A 49 14.94 3.23 -31.72
C ALA A 49 15.92 2.69 -30.67
N GLU A 50 17.23 2.74 -30.94
CA GLU A 50 18.27 2.34 -29.99
C GLU A 50 18.27 3.23 -28.74
N ALA A 51 18.19 4.55 -28.91
CA ALA A 51 18.11 5.48 -27.78
C ALA A 51 16.87 5.22 -26.92
N PHE A 52 15.70 5.03 -27.55
CA PHE A 52 14.48 4.70 -26.84
C PHE A 52 14.55 3.34 -26.11
N LYS A 53 15.10 2.30 -26.75
CA LYS A 53 15.30 0.98 -26.12
C LYS A 53 16.18 1.10 -24.89
N ASN A 54 17.28 1.82 -25.00
CA ASN A 54 18.19 2.04 -23.89
C ASN A 54 17.46 2.70 -22.72
N GLU A 55 16.76 3.82 -22.96
CA GLU A 55 15.99 4.51 -21.93
C GLU A 55 14.95 3.60 -21.25
N VAL A 56 14.19 2.82 -22.03
CA VAL A 56 13.18 1.93 -21.49
C VAL A 56 13.79 0.83 -20.62
N LEU A 57 14.93 0.27 -21.06
CA LEU A 57 15.60 -0.82 -20.37
C LEU A 57 16.41 -0.36 -19.15
N SER A 58 17.01 0.82 -19.19
CA SER A 58 17.87 1.31 -18.11
C SER A 58 17.14 2.15 -17.07
N GLU A 59 16.09 2.87 -17.45
CA GLU A 59 15.40 3.80 -16.56
C GLU A 59 13.95 3.38 -16.30
N VAL A 60 13.16 3.15 -17.36
CA VAL A 60 11.69 3.00 -17.21
C VAL A 60 11.31 1.69 -16.53
N ILE A 61 11.78 0.55 -17.05
CA ILE A 61 11.46 -0.77 -16.48
C ILE A 61 12.03 -0.90 -15.05
N PRO A 62 13.31 -0.56 -14.81
CA PRO A 62 13.87 -0.57 -13.45
C PRO A 62 13.12 0.36 -12.50
N GLY A 63 12.83 1.61 -12.91
CA GLY A 63 12.10 2.57 -12.07
C GLY A 63 10.69 2.11 -11.69
N LEU A 64 9.96 1.47 -12.62
CA LEU A 64 8.67 0.85 -12.32
C LEU A 64 8.81 -0.34 -11.36
N SER A 65 9.87 -1.15 -11.50
CA SER A 65 10.15 -2.26 -10.60
C SER A 65 10.48 -1.78 -9.18
N ASP A 66 11.30 -0.74 -9.07
CA ASP A 66 11.65 -0.11 -7.79
C ASP A 66 10.41 0.48 -7.12
N LEU A 67 9.56 1.17 -7.88
CA LEU A 67 8.30 1.70 -7.36
C LEU A 67 7.40 0.60 -6.80
N ILE A 68 7.28 -0.54 -7.48
CA ILE A 68 6.52 -1.71 -6.97
C ILE A 68 7.13 -2.21 -5.65
N GLN A 69 8.45 -2.28 -5.56
CA GLN A 69 9.12 -2.68 -4.32
C GLN A 69 8.84 -1.69 -3.18
N TYR A 70 8.96 -0.39 -3.43
CA TYR A 70 8.65 0.64 -2.44
C TYR A 70 7.19 0.58 -1.99
N LEU A 71 6.24 0.38 -2.90
CA LEU A 71 4.82 0.23 -2.57
C LEU A 71 4.56 -1.03 -1.73
N ASN A 72 5.25 -2.13 -2.01
CA ASN A 72 5.15 -3.34 -1.20
C ASN A 72 5.71 -3.14 0.21
N SER A 73 6.87 -2.48 0.35
CA SER A 73 7.42 -2.12 1.66
C SER A 73 6.52 -1.16 2.43
N ALA A 74 5.96 -0.15 1.75
CA ALA A 74 5.00 0.78 2.34
C ALA A 74 3.73 0.06 2.81
N ASN A 75 3.24 -0.93 2.06
CA ASN A 75 2.09 -1.74 2.43
C ASN A 75 2.35 -2.57 3.69
N THR A 76 3.54 -3.17 3.81
CA THR A 76 3.94 -3.88 5.03
C THR A 76 3.92 -2.94 6.24
N LEU A 77 4.59 -1.79 6.12
CA LEU A 77 4.61 -0.80 7.20
C LEU A 77 3.21 -0.30 7.56
N ALA A 78 2.36 0.00 6.58
CA ALA A 78 1.01 0.47 6.81
C ALA A 78 0.15 -0.59 7.52
N LYS A 79 0.32 -1.87 7.18
CA LYS A 79 -0.36 -2.98 7.87
C LYS A 79 0.12 -3.15 9.30
N ASP A 80 1.41 -3.01 9.54
CA ASP A 80 1.97 -3.09 10.90
C ASP A 80 1.40 -1.95 11.77
N VAL A 81 1.37 -0.72 11.25
CA VAL A 81 0.75 0.43 11.93
C VAL A 81 -0.74 0.24 12.17
N ALA A 82 -1.49 -0.24 11.16
CA ALA A 82 -2.92 -0.52 11.33
C ALA A 82 -3.16 -1.56 12.43
N SER A 83 -2.36 -2.63 12.44
CA SER A 83 -2.42 -3.68 13.47
C SER A 83 -2.16 -3.14 14.87
N GLU A 84 -1.17 -2.26 15.04
CA GLU A 84 -0.89 -1.61 16.33
C GLU A 84 -2.04 -0.70 16.79
N ILE A 85 -2.66 0.03 15.86
CA ILE A 85 -3.81 0.91 16.17
C ILE A 85 -5.02 0.07 16.58
N HIS A 86 -5.33 -1.02 15.87
CA HIS A 86 -6.41 -1.94 16.24
C HIS A 86 -6.19 -2.55 17.63
N ALA A 87 -4.95 -2.98 17.93
CA ALA A 87 -4.62 -3.51 19.25
C ALA A 87 -4.79 -2.47 20.37
N ALA A 88 -4.47 -1.20 20.10
CA ALA A 88 -4.69 -0.11 21.03
C ALA A 88 -6.19 0.19 21.25
N ASP A 89 -7.00 0.15 20.19
CA ASP A 89 -8.45 0.35 20.29
C ASP A 89 -9.12 -0.78 21.09
N ASP A 90 -8.75 -2.04 20.83
CA ASP A 90 -9.25 -3.20 21.58
C ASP A 90 -8.91 -3.12 23.07
N PHE A 91 -7.67 -2.73 23.40
CA PHE A 91 -7.23 -2.56 24.79
C PHE A 91 -8.07 -1.49 25.51
N LEU A 92 -8.30 -0.35 24.87
CA LEU A 92 -9.08 0.75 25.46
C LEU A 92 -10.55 0.38 25.61
N ASN A 93 -11.14 -0.26 24.60
CA ASN A 93 -12.51 -0.75 24.68
C ASN A 93 -12.68 -1.74 25.84
N GLY A 94 -11.72 -2.65 26.03
CA GLY A 94 -11.70 -3.57 27.17
C GLY A 94 -11.55 -2.86 28.51
N LEU A 95 -10.68 -1.84 28.61
CA LEU A 95 -10.51 -1.04 29.81
C LEU A 95 -11.80 -0.28 30.18
N PHE A 96 -12.47 0.34 29.21
CA PHE A 96 -13.72 1.05 29.45
C PHE A 96 -14.83 0.10 29.89
N GLY A 97 -14.96 -1.08 29.26
CA GLY A 97 -15.91 -2.10 29.70
C GLY A 97 -15.65 -2.56 31.13
N PHE A 98 -14.38 -2.80 31.49
CA PHE A 98 -14.02 -3.14 32.87
C PHE A 98 -14.38 -2.01 33.85
N VAL A 99 -14.12 -0.75 33.49
CA VAL A 99 -14.47 0.40 34.34
C VAL A 99 -15.99 0.50 34.51
N GLU A 100 -16.77 0.29 33.47
CA GLU A 100 -18.24 0.24 33.51
C GLU A 100 -18.73 -0.87 34.44
N ASP A 101 -18.21 -2.09 34.28
CA ASP A 101 -18.51 -3.23 35.15
C ASP A 101 -18.19 -2.95 36.64
N VAL A 102 -17.05 -2.30 36.90
CA VAL A 102 -16.66 -1.91 38.26
C VAL A 102 -17.60 -0.85 38.82
N PHE A 103 -17.98 0.16 38.04
CA PHE A 103 -18.96 1.16 38.45
C PHE A 103 -20.31 0.50 38.77
N ASP A 104 -20.83 -0.35 37.89
CA ASP A 104 -22.09 -1.07 38.11
C ASP A 104 -22.05 -1.93 39.39
N ALA A 105 -20.92 -2.58 39.67
CA ALA A 105 -20.76 -3.39 40.87
C ALA A 105 -20.74 -2.58 42.19
N ILE A 106 -20.26 -1.33 42.16
CA ILE A 106 -20.13 -0.47 43.36
C ILE A 106 -21.28 0.55 43.52
N THR A 107 -22.05 0.80 42.45
CA THR A 107 -23.24 1.64 42.48
C THR A 107 -24.49 0.86 42.07
N PRO A 108 -24.99 -0.08 42.91
CA PRO A 108 -26.22 -0.81 42.64
C PRO A 108 -27.43 0.08 42.97
N TRP A 109 -27.88 0.89 42.02
CA TRP A 109 -29.18 1.56 42.07
C TRP A 109 -29.94 1.37 40.77
#